data_AF-K1WR77-F1
#
_entry.id   AF-K1WR77-F1
#
_cell.length_a   1.000
_cell.length_b   1.000
_cell.length_c   1.000
_cell.angle_alpha   90.00
_cell.angle_beta   90.00
_cell.angle_gamma   90.00
#
_symmetry.space_group_name_H-M   'P 1'
#
loop_
_entity.id
_entity.type
_entity.pdbx_description
1 polymer ?
#
loop_
_entity_poly.entity_id
_entity_poly.type
_entity_poly.pdbx_seq_one_letter_code
_entity_poly.pdbx_strand_id
1 'polypeptide(L)'
;MADDSEFLKTWTRNGHIIPEGENYQRLEYARTLEIIGEDPMTLYEGEMGDAIVKAIQDKGGLMTKQDLIDYQPVWRDPISSTYRGYKVTSVSAPASGAVLLSALGTMNEFPLKDPGSERDNHITIEALRLAYGERTALGDPAFVKDTKETEKRMLADPKAKAQFIKDETQEPEAYTNE
;
A
#
# COMPACT_ATOMS: atom_id res chain seq x y z
N MET A 1 11.74 -17.91 -13.19
CA MET A 1 10.29 -17.95 -13.48
C MET A 1 9.98 -18.84 -14.68
N ALA A 2 10.68 -18.71 -15.81
CA ALA A 2 10.49 -19.60 -16.96
C ALA A 2 10.71 -21.09 -16.65
N ASP A 3 11.55 -21.42 -15.65
CA ASP A 3 11.83 -22.81 -15.24
C ASP A 3 11.04 -23.29 -14.00
N ASP A 4 10.12 -22.48 -13.46
CA ASP A 4 9.26 -22.90 -12.34
C ASP A 4 8.12 -23.77 -12.90
N SER A 5 8.11 -25.05 -12.53
CA SER A 5 7.13 -26.03 -13.04
C SER A 5 5.69 -25.68 -12.68
N GLU A 6 5.46 -25.10 -11.50
CA GLU A 6 4.11 -24.67 -11.09
C GLU A 6 3.67 -23.44 -11.88
N PHE A 7 4.60 -22.52 -12.15
CA PHE A 7 4.33 -21.39 -13.04
C PHE A 7 3.96 -21.88 -14.44
N LEU A 8 4.75 -22.77 -15.04
CA LEU A 8 4.50 -23.30 -16.38
C LEU A 8 3.15 -24.04 -16.45
N LYS A 9 2.89 -24.92 -15.48
CA LYS A 9 1.61 -25.65 -15.37
C LYS A 9 0.42 -24.69 -15.29
N THR A 10 0.58 -23.60 -14.54
CA THR A 10 -0.52 -22.65 -14.28
C THR A 10 -0.74 -21.70 -15.44
N TRP A 11 0.32 -21.14 -16.03
CA TRP A 11 0.23 -19.98 -16.94
C TRP A 11 0.53 -20.30 -18.40
N THR A 12 0.78 -21.57 -18.75
CA THR A 12 1.05 -21.99 -20.13
C THR A 12 0.07 -23.04 -20.63
N ARG A 13 -0.12 -23.08 -21.95
CA ARG A 13 -0.82 -24.15 -22.68
C ARG A 13 0.15 -24.66 -23.73
N ASN A 14 0.46 -25.96 -23.70
CA ASN A 14 1.43 -26.60 -24.58
C ASN A 14 2.82 -25.91 -24.57
N GLY A 15 3.31 -25.52 -23.38
CA GLY A 15 4.62 -24.89 -23.21
C GLY A 15 4.69 -23.41 -23.63
N HIS A 16 3.57 -22.81 -24.03
CA HIS A 16 3.50 -21.39 -24.40
C HIS A 16 2.61 -20.63 -23.44
N ILE A 17 3.03 -19.42 -23.06
CA ILE A 17 2.19 -18.53 -22.26
C ILE A 17 0.84 -18.34 -22.96
N ILE A 18 -0.23 -18.37 -22.17
CA ILE A 18 -1.60 -18.21 -22.69
C ILE A 18 -1.73 -16.80 -23.31
N PRO A 19 -2.08 -16.69 -24.60
CA PRO A 19 -2.19 -15.39 -25.28
C PRO A 19 -3.29 -14.48 -24.74
N GLU A 20 -3.17 -13.19 -25.01
CA GLU A 20 -4.25 -12.23 -24.82
C GLU A 20 -5.49 -12.64 -25.64
N GLY A 21 -6.68 -12.47 -25.07
CA GLY A 21 -7.96 -12.83 -25.71
C GLY A 21 -8.36 -14.30 -25.58
N GLU A 22 -7.49 -15.16 -25.07
CA GLU A 22 -7.79 -16.57 -24.83
C GLU A 22 -8.51 -16.81 -23.50
N ASN A 23 -9.40 -17.81 -23.48
CA ASN A 23 -10.04 -18.25 -22.25
C ASN A 23 -9.03 -19.01 -21.37
N TYR A 24 -8.96 -18.63 -20.10
CA TYR A 24 -8.09 -19.24 -19.11
C TYR A 24 -8.88 -19.65 -17.85
N GLN A 25 -8.59 -20.86 -17.34
CA GLN A 25 -9.26 -21.43 -16.18
C GLN A 25 -8.23 -21.84 -15.13
N ARG A 26 -8.50 -21.48 -13.86
CA ARG A 26 -7.68 -21.85 -12.70
C ARG A 26 -8.45 -22.82 -11.81
N LEU A 27 -8.65 -24.05 -12.27
CA LEU A 27 -9.52 -25.02 -11.57
C LEU A 27 -9.02 -25.35 -10.16
N GLU A 28 -7.71 -25.43 -9.93
CA GLU A 28 -7.14 -25.64 -8.59
C GLU A 28 -7.42 -24.44 -7.65
N TYR A 29 -7.37 -23.22 -8.20
CA TYR A 29 -7.73 -22.01 -7.44
C TYR A 29 -9.24 -21.93 -7.20
N ALA A 30 -10.07 -22.34 -8.17
CA ALA A 30 -11.52 -22.42 -8.00
C ALA A 30 -11.90 -23.37 -6.84
N ARG A 31 -11.29 -24.56 -6.80
CA ARG A 31 -11.46 -25.50 -5.67
C ARG A 31 -10.98 -24.88 -4.35
N THR A 32 -9.87 -24.17 -4.36
CA THR A 32 -9.38 -23.46 -3.16
C THR A 32 -10.42 -22.46 -2.65
N LEU A 33 -11.03 -21.68 -3.55
CA LEU A 33 -12.09 -20.73 -3.19
C LEU A 33 -13.38 -21.42 -2.71
N GLU A 34 -13.75 -22.57 -3.28
CA GLU A 34 -14.89 -23.37 -2.80
C GLU A 34 -14.68 -23.81 -1.35
N ILE A 35 -13.51 -24.37 -1.02
CA ILE A 35 -13.18 -24.82 0.34
C ILE A 35 -13.17 -23.64 1.32
N ILE A 36 -12.57 -22.49 0.94
CA ILE A 36 -12.59 -21.27 1.78
C ILE A 36 -14.01 -20.73 1.96
N GLY A 37 -14.87 -20.89 0.94
CA GLY A 37 -16.28 -20.50 1.01
C GLY A 37 -17.09 -21.35 1.99
N GLU A 38 -16.68 -22.61 2.21
CA GLU A 38 -17.27 -23.48 3.23
C GLU A 38 -16.76 -23.14 4.64
N ASP A 39 -15.44 -22.97 4.79
CA ASP A 39 -14.81 -22.56 6.05
C ASP A 39 -13.53 -21.74 5.81
N PRO A 40 -13.51 -20.43 6.13
CA PRO A 40 -12.33 -19.61 5.94
C PRO A 40 -11.16 -19.97 6.88
N MET A 41 -11.42 -20.68 7.99
CA MET A 41 -10.36 -21.07 8.92
C MET A 41 -9.39 -22.09 8.32
N THR A 42 -9.81 -22.84 7.30
CA THR A 42 -8.95 -23.75 6.52
C THR A 42 -7.73 -23.04 5.92
N LEU A 43 -7.81 -21.73 5.66
CA LEU A 43 -6.69 -20.95 5.13
C LEU A 43 -5.53 -20.86 6.14
N TYR A 44 -5.86 -20.77 7.43
CA TYR A 44 -4.90 -20.59 8.52
C TYR A 44 -4.55 -21.93 9.19
N GLU A 45 -5.55 -22.80 9.30
CA GLU A 45 -5.49 -24.08 10.00
C GLU A 45 -5.53 -25.26 9.01
N GLY A 46 -5.59 -26.49 9.51
CA GLY A 46 -5.83 -27.70 8.70
C GLY A 46 -4.87 -27.94 7.53
N GLU A 47 -5.33 -28.75 6.57
CA GLU A 47 -4.52 -29.21 5.43
C GLU A 47 -4.10 -28.08 4.49
N MET A 48 -4.96 -27.06 4.28
CA MET A 48 -4.64 -25.95 3.39
C MET A 48 -3.57 -25.04 3.99
N GLY A 49 -3.65 -24.69 5.28
CA GLY A 49 -2.55 -23.98 5.92
C GLY A 49 -1.23 -24.79 5.93
N ASP A 50 -1.29 -26.12 6.05
CA ASP A 50 -0.10 -26.98 5.97
C ASP A 50 0.51 -26.97 4.57
N ALA A 51 -0.33 -27.00 3.53
CA ALA A 51 0.09 -26.88 2.15
C ALA A 51 0.77 -25.53 1.86
N ILE A 52 0.25 -24.43 2.42
CA ILE A 52 0.86 -23.09 2.30
C ILE A 52 2.26 -23.07 2.92
N VAL A 53 2.39 -23.52 4.17
CA VAL A 53 3.67 -23.57 4.90
C VAL A 53 4.67 -24.42 4.15
N LYS A 54 4.25 -25.61 3.71
CA LYS A 54 5.09 -26.51 2.91
C LYS A 54 5.57 -25.84 1.62
N ALA A 55 4.68 -25.21 0.86
CA ALA A 55 5.04 -24.55 -0.39
C ALA A 55 6.06 -23.42 -0.20
N ILE A 56 5.98 -22.69 0.92
CA ILE A 56 6.92 -21.63 1.28
C ILE A 56 8.27 -22.22 1.71
N GLN A 57 8.27 -23.23 2.58
CA GLN A 57 9.49 -23.85 3.11
C GLN A 57 10.25 -24.65 2.05
N ASP A 58 9.56 -25.31 1.12
CA ASP A 58 10.18 -25.99 -0.03
C ASP A 58 10.98 -25.01 -0.91
N LYS A 59 10.67 -23.70 -0.85
CA LYS A 59 11.37 -22.62 -1.55
C LYS A 59 12.34 -21.84 -0.65
N GLY A 60 12.62 -22.32 0.56
CA GLY A 60 13.55 -21.71 1.52
C GLY A 60 12.98 -20.58 2.36
N GLY A 61 11.65 -20.40 2.38
CA GLY A 61 10.99 -19.44 3.25
C GLY A 61 10.91 -19.90 4.72
N LEU A 62 10.62 -18.96 5.62
CA LEU A 62 10.65 -19.17 7.07
C LEU A 62 9.27 -19.27 7.73
N MET A 63 8.18 -19.10 6.98
CA MET A 63 6.84 -19.16 7.53
C MET A 63 6.59 -20.53 8.17
N THR A 64 6.02 -20.52 9.36
CA THR A 64 5.61 -21.69 10.14
C THR A 64 4.09 -21.79 10.16
N LYS A 65 3.59 -22.97 10.56
CA LYS A 65 2.15 -23.13 10.81
C LYS A 65 1.65 -22.22 11.92
N GLN A 66 2.48 -21.94 12.92
CA GLN A 66 2.14 -21.06 14.02
C GLN A 66 1.94 -19.61 13.54
N ASP A 67 2.72 -19.14 12.56
CA ASP A 67 2.54 -17.80 11.97
C ASP A 67 1.15 -17.63 11.33
N LEU A 68 0.59 -18.68 10.72
CA LEU A 68 -0.76 -18.65 10.17
C LEU A 68 -1.83 -18.69 11.27
N ILE A 69 -1.67 -19.54 12.27
CA ILE A 69 -2.62 -19.67 13.39
C ILE A 69 -2.69 -18.38 14.22
N ASP A 70 -1.54 -17.76 14.48
CA ASP A 70 -1.43 -16.55 15.30
C ASP A 70 -1.80 -15.28 14.52
N TYR A 71 -1.97 -15.37 13.20
CA TYR A 71 -2.36 -14.22 12.40
C TYR A 71 -3.74 -13.71 12.83
N GLN A 72 -3.83 -12.41 13.10
CA GLN A 72 -5.08 -11.74 13.42
C GLN A 72 -5.17 -10.43 12.63
N PRO A 73 -6.30 -10.17 11.94
CA PRO A 73 -6.53 -8.87 11.33
C PRO A 73 -6.69 -7.80 12.42
N VAL A 74 -5.96 -6.69 12.28
CA VAL A 74 -6.04 -5.56 13.22
C VAL A 74 -6.88 -4.46 12.61
N TRP A 75 -8.04 -4.21 13.23
CA TRP A 75 -8.88 -3.07 12.91
C TRP A 75 -8.26 -1.78 13.45
N ARG A 76 -8.14 -0.77 12.60
CA ARG A 76 -7.60 0.54 12.95
C ARG A 76 -8.56 1.63 12.50
N ASP A 77 -8.65 2.70 13.29
CA ASP A 77 -9.40 3.88 12.87
C ASP A 77 -8.79 4.48 11.61
N PRO A 78 -9.62 4.86 10.62
CA PRO A 78 -9.13 5.56 9.45
C PRO A 78 -8.72 6.98 9.83
N ILE A 79 -7.82 7.54 9.04
CA ILE A 79 -7.42 8.94 9.11
C ILE A 79 -8.13 9.74 8.03
N SER A 80 -8.23 11.06 8.21
CA SER A 80 -8.93 11.92 7.24
C SER A 80 -8.32 13.30 7.15
N SER A 81 -8.50 13.93 6.00
CA SER A 81 -8.19 15.34 5.75
C SER A 81 -9.29 15.97 4.90
N THR A 82 -9.22 17.27 4.67
CA THR A 82 -10.13 18.00 3.79
C THR A 82 -9.42 18.36 2.49
N TYR A 83 -10.07 18.09 1.36
CA TYR A 83 -9.59 18.50 0.04
C TYR A 83 -10.76 19.05 -0.78
N ARG A 84 -10.67 20.31 -1.21
CA ARG A 84 -11.66 20.98 -2.07
C ARG A 84 -13.10 20.91 -1.54
N GLY A 85 -13.25 21.02 -0.22
CA GLY A 85 -14.56 20.94 0.46
C GLY A 85 -15.06 19.52 0.75
N TYR A 86 -14.32 18.48 0.35
CA TYR A 86 -14.64 17.10 0.65
C TYR A 86 -13.79 16.56 1.79
N LYS A 87 -14.40 15.75 2.65
CA LYS A 87 -13.65 14.89 3.58
C LYS A 87 -13.09 13.71 2.81
N VAL A 88 -11.77 13.59 2.78
CA VAL A 88 -11.06 12.44 2.20
C VAL A 88 -10.61 11.54 3.35
N THR A 89 -11.03 10.28 3.33
CA THR A 89 -10.72 9.28 4.35
C THR A 89 -9.76 8.26 3.77
N SER A 90 -8.72 7.88 4.53
CA SER A 90 -7.72 6.89 4.10
C SER A 90 -7.27 6.00 5.26
N VAL A 91 -6.45 5.00 4.94
CA VAL A 91 -5.86 4.06 5.89
C VAL A 91 -4.71 4.68 6.67
N SER A 92 -4.58 4.33 7.95
CA SER A 92 -3.42 4.69 8.77
C SER A 92 -2.22 3.75 8.53
N ALA A 93 -1.09 4.06 9.17
CA ALA A 93 0.07 3.21 9.23
C ALA A 93 -0.30 1.78 9.70
N PRO A 94 0.33 0.72 9.15
CA PRO A 94 1.56 0.72 8.34
C PRO A 94 1.38 1.12 6.86
N ALA A 95 0.16 1.42 6.41
CA ALA A 95 -0.07 1.93 5.06
C ALA A 95 0.32 3.41 4.93
N SER A 96 0.29 3.95 3.70
CA SER A 96 0.75 5.31 3.40
C SER A 96 -0.39 6.33 3.20
N GLY A 97 -1.54 6.15 3.84
CA GLY A 97 -2.65 7.11 3.71
C GLY A 97 -2.31 8.50 4.25
N ALA A 98 -1.45 8.60 5.27
CA ALA A 98 -0.98 9.88 5.80
C ALA A 98 -0.17 10.69 4.76
N VAL A 99 0.59 10.01 3.89
CA VAL A 99 1.33 10.65 2.78
C VAL A 99 0.37 11.29 1.80
N LEU A 100 -0.65 10.52 1.36
CA LEU A 100 -1.70 11.02 0.45
C LEU A 100 -2.43 12.22 1.06
N LEU A 101 -2.91 12.08 2.31
CA LEU A 101 -3.69 13.11 2.97
C LEU A 101 -2.88 14.37 3.30
N SER A 102 -1.59 14.23 3.61
CA SER A 102 -0.67 15.36 3.77
C SER A 102 -0.52 16.12 2.45
N ALA A 103 -0.26 15.42 1.34
CA ALA A 103 -0.13 16.05 0.02
C ALA A 103 -1.42 16.77 -0.40
N LEU A 104 -2.58 16.11 -0.25
CA LEU A 104 -3.88 16.73 -0.53
C LEU A 104 -4.15 17.95 0.35
N GLY A 105 -3.81 17.88 1.64
CA GLY A 105 -3.89 19.03 2.55
C GLY A 105 -3.08 20.21 2.04
N THR A 106 -1.81 19.99 1.70
CA THR A 106 -0.92 21.03 1.14
C THR A 106 -1.46 21.60 -0.17
N MET A 107 -1.90 20.75 -1.11
CA MET A 107 -2.48 21.19 -2.38
C MET A 107 -3.76 22.02 -2.19
N ASN A 108 -4.52 21.76 -1.12
CA ASN A 108 -5.78 22.44 -0.84
C ASN A 108 -5.60 23.95 -0.62
N GLU A 109 -4.39 24.38 -0.22
CA GLU A 109 -4.04 25.78 0.04
C GLU A 109 -3.79 26.60 -1.24
N PHE A 110 -3.71 25.94 -2.40
CA PHE A 110 -3.55 26.58 -3.70
C PHE A 110 -4.85 26.54 -4.50
N PRO A 111 -5.23 27.61 -5.23
CA PRO A 111 -6.42 27.58 -6.07
C PRO A 111 -6.22 26.65 -7.27
N LEU A 112 -7.13 25.70 -7.47
CA LEU A 112 -7.17 24.85 -8.66
C LEU A 112 -7.82 25.62 -9.82
N LYS A 113 -7.01 26.36 -10.58
CA LYS A 113 -7.48 27.18 -11.71
C LYS A 113 -7.51 26.43 -13.03
N ASP A 114 -6.43 25.69 -13.33
CA ASP A 114 -6.25 24.96 -14.59
C ASP A 114 -5.61 23.59 -14.31
N PRO A 115 -6.44 22.55 -14.10
CA PRO A 115 -5.98 21.21 -13.77
C PRO A 115 -5.02 20.64 -14.85
N GLY A 116 -3.88 20.11 -14.42
CA GLY A 116 -2.87 19.53 -15.33
C GLY A 116 -1.98 20.54 -16.04
N SER A 117 -2.16 21.84 -15.78
CA SER A 117 -1.20 22.88 -16.18
C SER A 117 0.17 22.66 -15.53
N GLU A 118 1.21 23.30 -16.09
CA GLU A 118 2.57 23.26 -15.51
C GLU A 118 2.57 23.64 -14.02
N ARG A 119 1.86 24.72 -13.66
CA ARG A 119 1.77 25.17 -12.27
C ARG A 119 1.03 24.18 -11.37
N ASP A 120 -0.05 23.57 -11.85
CA ASP A 120 -0.78 22.56 -11.08
C ASP A 120 0.05 21.29 -10.86
N ASN A 121 0.75 20.84 -11.90
CA ASN A 121 1.69 19.72 -11.80
C ASN A 121 2.85 20.04 -10.85
N HIS A 122 3.41 21.25 -10.91
CA HIS A 122 4.46 21.71 -9.99
C HIS A 122 4.00 21.65 -8.53
N ILE A 123 2.85 22.23 -8.22
CA ILE A 123 2.26 22.18 -6.86
C ILE A 123 2.04 20.74 -6.42
N THR A 124 1.52 19.89 -7.31
CA THR A 124 1.29 18.46 -7.02
C THR A 124 2.60 17.74 -6.70
N ILE A 125 3.64 17.95 -7.51
CA ILE A 125 4.96 17.34 -7.32
C ILE A 125 5.58 17.80 -6.00
N GLU A 126 5.57 19.10 -5.72
CA GLU A 126 6.18 19.67 -4.50
C GLU A 126 5.43 19.24 -3.23
N ALA A 127 4.09 19.18 -3.27
CA ALA A 127 3.29 18.66 -2.17
C ALA A 127 3.58 17.17 -1.89
N LEU A 128 3.78 16.37 -2.93
CA LEU A 128 4.21 14.97 -2.80
C LEU A 128 5.63 14.87 -2.22
N ARG A 129 6.59 15.69 -2.70
CA ARG A 129 7.97 15.70 -2.17
C ARG A 129 7.98 15.98 -0.66
N LEU A 130 7.24 16.99 -0.20
CA LEU A 130 7.07 17.28 1.23
C LEU A 130 6.50 16.09 1.99
N ALA A 131 5.41 15.49 1.50
CA ALA A 131 4.78 14.36 2.17
C ALA A 131 5.67 13.11 2.21
N TYR A 132 6.47 12.86 1.16
CA TYR A 132 7.44 11.76 1.10
C TYR A 132 8.68 12.00 1.97
N GLY A 133 9.09 13.26 2.15
CA GLY A 133 10.16 13.61 3.07
C GLY A 133 9.85 13.24 4.53
N GLU A 134 8.56 13.28 4.91
CA GLU A 134 8.11 12.83 6.23
C GLU A 134 7.84 11.32 6.31
N ARG A 135 7.64 10.64 5.16
CA ARG A 135 7.25 9.22 5.10
C ARG A 135 8.26 8.29 5.75
N THR A 136 9.54 8.64 5.74
CA THR A 136 10.63 7.83 6.31
C THR A 136 10.49 7.62 7.83
N ALA A 137 9.75 8.49 8.51
CA ALA A 137 9.43 8.37 9.93
C ALA A 137 8.22 7.46 10.23
N LEU A 138 7.52 6.96 9.20
CA LEU A 138 6.41 6.02 9.36
C LEU A 138 6.90 4.57 9.44
N GLY A 139 6.23 3.76 10.27
CA GLY A 139 6.40 2.30 10.32
C GLY A 139 5.16 1.63 10.89
N ASP A 140 5.22 0.31 11.15
CA ASP A 140 4.09 -0.36 11.81
C ASP A 140 3.90 0.20 13.22
N PRO A 141 2.73 0.76 13.56
CA PRO A 141 2.47 1.33 14.88
C PRO A 141 2.55 0.32 16.03
N ALA A 142 2.56 -0.99 15.76
CA ALA A 142 2.84 -2.01 16.76
C ALA A 142 4.33 -2.13 17.12
N PHE A 143 5.23 -1.60 16.27
CA PHE A 143 6.69 -1.74 16.41
C PHE A 143 7.43 -0.40 16.49
N VAL A 144 6.90 0.65 15.85
CA VAL A 144 7.48 2.00 15.80
C VAL A 144 6.62 2.93 16.65
N LYS A 145 7.16 3.34 17.81
CA LYS A 145 6.42 4.07 18.86
C LYS A 145 5.83 5.40 18.38
N ASP A 146 6.59 6.13 17.57
CA ASP A 146 6.26 7.51 17.18
C ASP A 146 5.43 7.60 15.89
N THR A 147 5.02 6.46 15.31
CA THR A 147 4.24 6.43 14.07
C THR A 147 2.96 7.24 14.17
N LYS A 148 2.19 7.08 15.26
CA LYS A 148 0.89 7.79 15.41
C LYS A 148 1.07 9.30 15.53
N GLU A 149 2.12 9.75 16.22
CA GLU A 149 2.43 11.18 16.35
C GLU A 149 3.01 11.74 15.04
N THR A 150 3.78 10.93 14.31
CA THR A 150 4.24 11.25 12.97
C THR A 150 3.05 11.45 12.02
N GLU A 151 2.06 10.55 12.02
CA GLU A 151 0.85 10.72 11.21
C GLU A 151 0.11 12.01 11.56
N LYS A 152 -0.08 12.31 12.85
CA LYS A 152 -0.70 13.57 13.27
C LYS A 152 0.07 14.79 12.78
N ARG A 153 1.41 14.77 12.88
CA ARG A 153 2.29 15.85 12.39
C ARG A 153 2.22 15.97 10.87
N MET A 154 2.16 14.86 10.14
CA MET A 154 1.98 14.85 8.69
C MET A 154 0.64 15.47 8.27
N LEU A 155 -0.40 15.36 9.08
CA LEU A 155 -1.70 15.96 8.79
C LEU A 155 -1.86 17.38 9.37
N ALA A 156 -0.91 17.82 10.19
CA ALA A 156 -0.94 19.13 10.82
C ALA A 156 -0.50 20.23 9.85
N ASP A 157 -1.14 21.39 9.99
CA ASP A 157 -0.78 22.66 9.35
C ASP A 157 -0.42 22.57 7.85
N PRO A 158 -1.38 22.19 6.98
CA PRO A 158 -1.17 22.17 5.53
C PRO A 158 -0.75 23.54 4.97
N LYS A 159 -1.15 24.62 5.63
CA LYS A 159 -0.79 25.99 5.25
C LYS A 159 0.70 26.26 5.44
N ALA A 160 1.28 25.86 6.57
CA ALA A 160 2.73 25.95 6.76
C ALA A 160 3.47 25.15 5.67
N LYS A 161 3.01 23.95 5.35
CA LYS A 161 3.60 23.13 4.28
C LYS A 161 3.50 23.79 2.91
N ALA A 162 2.37 24.39 2.59
CA ALA A 162 2.18 25.13 1.34
C ALA A 162 3.15 26.31 1.21
N GLN A 163 3.53 26.96 2.31
CA GLN A 163 4.52 28.04 2.30
C GLN A 163 5.93 27.59 1.94
N PHE A 164 6.25 26.29 2.03
CA PHE A 164 7.54 25.74 1.57
C PHE A 164 7.62 25.57 0.04
N ILE A 165 6.49 25.57 -0.66
CA ILE A 165 6.44 25.41 -2.12
C ILE A 165 6.80 26.75 -2.78
N LYS A 166 7.96 26.79 -3.44
CA LYS A 166 8.45 27.93 -4.24
C LYS A 166 8.08 27.73 -5.71
N ASP A 167 8.35 28.71 -6.58
CA ASP A 167 8.13 28.54 -8.03
C ASP A 167 9.16 27.56 -8.64
N GLU A 168 10.36 27.44 -8.07
CA GLU A 168 11.35 26.41 -8.39
C GLU A 168 11.40 25.28 -7.35
N THR A 169 11.76 24.07 -7.80
CA THR A 169 11.99 22.91 -6.91
C THR A 169 13.30 23.07 -6.12
N GLN A 170 13.46 22.29 -5.06
CA GLN A 170 14.60 22.31 -4.15
C GLN A 170 15.30 20.94 -4.10
N GLU A 171 16.51 20.91 -3.55
CA GLU A 171 17.22 19.66 -3.29
C GLU A 171 16.48 18.80 -2.25
N PRO A 172 16.60 17.45 -2.30
CA PRO A 172 15.88 16.54 -1.43
C PRO A 172 15.97 16.84 0.07
N GLU A 173 17.12 17.34 0.54
CA GLU A 173 17.37 17.69 1.95
C GLU A 173 16.44 18.79 2.46
N ALA A 174 15.91 19.64 1.57
CA ALA A 174 14.97 20.69 1.93
C ALA A 174 13.57 20.15 2.32
N TYR A 175 13.28 18.87 2.03
CA TYR A 175 11.98 18.24 2.29
C TYR A 175 12.01 17.27 3.48
N THR A 176 13.19 16.96 4.01
CA THR A 176 13.36 16.10 5.19
C THR A 176 13.45 16.97 6.44
N ASN A 177 12.67 16.66 7.48
CA ASN A 177 12.74 17.36 8.78
C ASN A 177 13.96 16.88 9.60
N GLU A 178 15.18 17.11 9.09
CA GLU A 178 16.45 16.98 9.83
C GLU A 178 17.06 18.36 10.12
#